data_AF-A0A920FH00-F1
#
_entry.id   AF-A0A920FH00-F1
#
_cell.length_a   1.000
_cell.length_b   1.000
_cell.length_c   1.000
_cell.angle_alpha   90.00
_cell.angle_beta   90.00
_cell.angle_gamma   90.00
#
_symmetry.space_group_name_H-M   'P 1'
#
loop_
_entity.id
_entity.type
_entity.pdbx_description
1 polymer ?
#
loop_
_entity_poly.entity_id
_entity_poly.type
_entity_poly.pdbx_seq_one_letter_code
_entity_poly.pdbx_strand_id
1 'polypeptide(L)'
;MGSSDMDLNNDTAYATLNVFDNFVQRVPMLEVFTSSTCPPCVQGNINLKNVLSNYSQTDYTLIKYQMSWPGSGDPYYTQEAGDRRTFYGVNSVPRLEIDGGYDGNPSGFTTQEFDESAGIPSFSTISANYSVYHDQGQNSVVDMNVTIDPIEDFNSNDLTLFVAIIEYATYNNTGSNGETEFLHVMKKMIPSSSGTAIPALQAGVQESFNFSYNFQGQYTLPVDANSPINHMNSHSVEDFDNLGVVVWVQDVNTKEVLQSTTASIVANVEENIAASRLMIFPNPSSKDYTNLVIESSERGMFEIMIINTLGEIVLMDNVSVSKNLTQYQLDNSKLSNGMYNVIIQTPSIQSSKKLQILR
;
A
#
# COMPACT_ATOMS: atom_id res chain seq x y z
N MET A 1 2.19 -59.18 -34.79
CA MET A 1 3.38 -58.35 -35.10
C MET A 1 2.90 -56.91 -35.07
N GLY A 2 3.40 -56.10 -34.15
CA GLY A 2 3.09 -54.67 -34.13
C GLY A 2 3.83 -54.00 -35.29
N SER A 3 3.11 -53.27 -36.13
CA SER A 3 3.68 -52.51 -37.23
C SER A 3 4.67 -51.50 -36.69
N SER A 4 5.81 -51.34 -37.35
CA SER A 4 6.71 -50.21 -37.11
C SER A 4 5.97 -48.90 -37.37
N ASP A 5 6.17 -47.94 -36.48
CA ASP A 5 5.64 -46.58 -36.63
C ASP A 5 6.02 -46.01 -38.00
N MET A 6 5.02 -45.46 -38.70
CA MET A 6 5.16 -44.96 -40.06
C MET A 6 5.39 -43.45 -40.12
N ASP A 7 5.24 -42.72 -39.01
CA ASP A 7 5.38 -41.26 -39.00
C ASP A 7 6.45 -40.78 -38.02
N LEU A 8 7.71 -40.94 -38.44
CA LEU A 8 8.89 -40.51 -37.68
C LEU A 8 8.96 -38.98 -37.44
N ASN A 9 8.03 -38.19 -37.99
CA ASN A 9 8.02 -36.72 -37.84
C ASN A 9 7.40 -36.25 -36.53
N ASN A 10 6.69 -37.12 -35.80
CA ASN A 10 6.04 -36.78 -34.53
C ASN A 10 6.77 -37.37 -33.31
N ASP A 11 7.92 -38.00 -33.52
CA ASP A 11 8.73 -38.65 -32.49
C ASP A 11 9.55 -37.66 -31.63
N THR A 12 9.48 -36.37 -31.93
CA THR A 12 10.27 -35.34 -31.24
C THR A 12 9.37 -34.21 -30.76
N ALA A 13 9.27 -34.06 -29.44
CA ALA A 13 8.73 -32.87 -28.80
C ALA A 13 9.89 -31.99 -28.35
N TYR A 14 9.87 -30.71 -28.74
CA TYR A 14 10.83 -29.72 -28.28
C TYR A 14 10.22 -28.97 -27.10
N ALA A 15 10.97 -28.86 -26.01
CA ALA A 15 10.66 -27.97 -24.90
C ALA A 15 11.88 -27.05 -24.70
N THR A 16 11.65 -25.76 -24.61
CA THR A 16 12.70 -24.80 -24.26
C THR A 16 12.95 -24.88 -22.77
N LEU A 17 14.11 -25.39 -22.36
CA LEU A 17 14.57 -25.35 -20.98
C LEU A 17 15.45 -24.12 -20.81
N ASN A 18 14.92 -23.08 -20.18
CA ASN A 18 15.72 -21.94 -19.75
C ASN A 18 16.34 -22.27 -18.40
N VAL A 19 17.66 -22.36 -18.35
CA VAL A 19 18.44 -22.52 -17.12
C VAL A 19 18.97 -21.15 -16.75
N PHE A 20 18.53 -20.64 -15.60
CA PHE A 20 18.95 -19.34 -15.09
C PHE A 20 19.94 -19.55 -13.95
N ASP A 21 21.02 -18.75 -13.94
CA ASP A 21 22.07 -18.87 -12.94
C ASP A 21 21.68 -18.21 -11.61
N ASN A 22 20.78 -17.22 -11.65
CA ASN A 22 20.28 -16.50 -10.47
C ASN A 22 18.83 -16.07 -10.66
N PHE A 23 18.06 -16.07 -9.58
CA PHE A 23 16.72 -15.49 -9.49
C PHE A 23 16.50 -14.94 -8.08
N VAL A 24 15.46 -14.14 -7.92
CA VAL A 24 15.01 -13.67 -6.60
C VAL A 24 13.59 -14.11 -6.34
N GLN A 25 13.22 -14.13 -5.05
CA GLN A 25 11.83 -14.35 -4.68
C GLN A 25 10.99 -13.19 -5.22
N ARG A 26 9.87 -13.51 -5.87
CA ARG A 26 8.87 -12.51 -6.23
C ARG A 26 8.17 -12.02 -4.96
N VAL A 27 7.92 -10.72 -4.89
CA VAL A 27 7.02 -10.11 -3.93
C VAL A 27 5.69 -9.94 -4.67
N PRO A 28 4.65 -10.77 -4.37
CA PRO A 28 3.38 -10.69 -5.09
C PRO A 28 2.72 -9.33 -4.94
N MET A 29 2.24 -8.79 -6.06
CA MET A 29 1.46 -7.56 -6.12
C MET A 29 -0.02 -7.87 -5.99
N LEU A 30 -0.61 -7.49 -4.86
CA LEU A 30 -2.04 -7.66 -4.59
C LEU A 30 -2.80 -6.37 -4.89
N GLU A 31 -3.68 -6.42 -5.88
CA GLU A 31 -4.57 -5.33 -6.26
C GLU A 31 -6.02 -5.68 -5.93
N VAL A 32 -6.60 -4.96 -4.97
CA VAL A 32 -7.97 -5.23 -4.49
C VAL A 32 -8.93 -4.16 -4.96
N PHE A 33 -9.99 -4.55 -5.65
CA PHE A 33 -11.10 -3.67 -6.00
C PHE A 33 -12.22 -3.84 -4.99
N THR A 34 -12.56 -2.76 -4.28
CA THR A 34 -13.48 -2.78 -3.15
C THR A 34 -14.28 -1.48 -3.06
N SER A 35 -15.24 -1.39 -2.15
CA SER A 35 -16.01 -0.18 -1.92
C SER A 35 -16.67 -0.17 -0.53
N SER A 36 -16.66 0.98 0.16
CA SER A 36 -17.38 1.19 1.43
C SER A 36 -18.90 1.08 1.32
N THR A 37 -19.46 1.00 0.11
CA THR A 37 -20.89 0.78 -0.12
C THR A 37 -21.22 -0.67 -0.52
N CYS A 38 -20.23 -1.57 -0.51
CA CYS A 38 -20.33 -2.98 -0.88
C CYS A 38 -20.40 -3.91 0.36
N PRO A 39 -21.58 -4.48 0.72
CA PRO A 39 -21.67 -5.40 1.86
C PRO A 39 -20.83 -6.68 1.73
N PRO A 40 -20.73 -7.35 0.56
CA PRO A 40 -19.85 -8.52 0.41
C PRO A 40 -18.36 -8.21 0.59
N CYS A 41 -17.95 -6.95 0.37
CA CYS A 41 -16.55 -6.54 0.45
C CYS A 41 -15.99 -6.63 1.88
N VAL A 42 -16.86 -6.55 2.89
CA VAL A 42 -16.49 -6.74 4.30
C VAL A 42 -15.87 -8.12 4.52
N GLN A 43 -16.54 -9.18 4.05
CA GLN A 43 -16.02 -10.55 4.20
C GLN A 43 -14.72 -10.76 3.42
N GLY A 44 -14.60 -10.13 2.24
CA GLY A 44 -13.38 -10.12 1.45
C GLY A 44 -12.21 -9.49 2.20
N ASN A 45 -12.42 -8.33 2.81
CA ASN A 45 -11.42 -7.64 3.61
C ASN A 45 -11.01 -8.46 4.85
N ILE A 46 -11.96 -9.08 5.55
CA ILE A 46 -11.70 -9.94 6.70
C ILE A 46 -10.84 -11.14 6.29
N ASN A 47 -11.24 -11.87 5.25
CA ASN A 47 -10.51 -13.06 4.82
C ASN A 47 -9.11 -12.72 4.32
N LEU A 48 -8.97 -11.68 3.49
CA LEU A 48 -7.68 -11.22 3.01
C LEU A 48 -6.74 -10.87 4.18
N LYS A 49 -7.23 -10.11 5.17
CA LYS A 49 -6.45 -9.78 6.38
C LYS A 49 -6.03 -11.03 7.16
N ASN A 50 -6.90 -12.03 7.25
CA ASN A 50 -6.58 -13.30 7.91
C ASN A 50 -5.49 -14.07 7.18
N VAL A 51 -5.58 -14.23 5.86
CA VAL A 51 -4.56 -14.93 5.05
C VAL A 51 -3.23 -14.20 5.16
N LEU A 52 -3.23 -12.88 4.94
CA LEU A 52 -2.02 -12.05 4.99
C LEU A 52 -1.38 -11.96 6.37
N SER A 53 -2.11 -12.30 7.45
CA SER A 53 -1.54 -12.33 8.80
C SER A 53 -0.50 -13.44 9.02
N ASN A 54 -0.39 -14.39 8.09
CA ASN A 54 0.64 -15.43 8.09
C ASN A 54 1.99 -14.97 7.51
N TYR A 55 2.04 -13.78 6.91
CA TYR A 55 3.20 -13.29 6.15
C TYR A 55 3.70 -11.94 6.70
N SER A 56 4.97 -11.63 6.45
CA SER A 56 5.53 -10.30 6.70
C SER A 56 5.00 -9.30 5.68
N GLN A 57 4.96 -8.02 6.04
CA GLN A 57 4.59 -6.94 5.09
C GLN A 57 5.61 -6.74 3.97
N THR A 58 6.80 -7.34 4.09
CA THR A 58 7.82 -7.38 3.04
C THR A 58 7.61 -8.53 2.06
N ASP A 59 6.72 -9.49 2.38
CA ASP A 59 6.50 -10.68 1.56
C ASP A 59 5.46 -10.42 0.46
N TYR A 60 4.77 -9.28 0.49
CA TYR A 60 3.78 -8.87 -0.50
C TYR A 60 3.71 -7.34 -0.62
N THR A 61 3.12 -6.87 -1.70
CA THR A 61 2.64 -5.49 -1.82
C THR A 61 1.13 -5.48 -1.94
N LEU A 62 0.49 -4.43 -1.43
CA LEU A 62 -0.97 -4.34 -1.39
C LEU A 62 -1.44 -2.92 -1.69
N ILE A 63 -2.39 -2.83 -2.62
CA ILE A 63 -3.13 -1.60 -2.90
C ILE A 63 -4.62 -1.92 -3.02
N LYS A 64 -5.47 -1.04 -2.48
CA LYS A 64 -6.92 -1.12 -2.59
C LYS A 64 -7.47 0.05 -3.39
N TYR A 65 -8.15 -0.29 -4.48
CA TYR A 65 -8.85 0.65 -5.34
C TYR A 65 -10.31 0.73 -4.89
N GLN A 66 -10.70 1.92 -4.42
CA GLN A 66 -12.08 2.20 -4.08
C GLN A 66 -12.90 2.40 -5.35
N MET A 67 -14.03 1.70 -5.46
CA MET A 67 -14.88 1.64 -6.67
C MET A 67 -16.11 2.53 -6.56
N SER A 68 -16.57 3.00 -7.72
CA SER A 68 -17.76 3.85 -7.83
C SER A 68 -19.09 3.11 -7.68
N TRP A 69 -19.08 1.85 -7.27
CA TRP A 69 -20.26 1.00 -7.05
C TRP A 69 -19.95 -0.10 -6.01
N PRO A 70 -20.97 -0.79 -5.45
CA PRO A 70 -22.42 -0.65 -5.67
C PRO A 70 -23.03 0.58 -4.97
N GLY A 71 -24.30 0.87 -5.20
CA GLY A 71 -24.96 2.04 -4.61
C GLY A 71 -24.37 3.35 -5.14
N SER A 72 -24.10 4.30 -4.24
CA SER A 72 -23.47 5.58 -4.57
C SER A 72 -21.95 5.47 -4.82
N GLY A 73 -21.35 4.32 -4.51
CA GLY A 73 -19.91 4.13 -4.58
C GLY A 73 -19.16 4.73 -3.40
N ASP A 74 -17.87 4.43 -3.33
CA ASP A 74 -17.00 4.90 -2.26
C ASP A 74 -16.59 6.37 -2.47
N PRO A 75 -16.67 7.24 -1.45
CA PRO A 75 -16.23 8.64 -1.52
C PRO A 75 -14.78 8.84 -1.98
N TYR A 76 -13.89 7.86 -1.77
CA TYR A 76 -12.49 7.90 -2.17
C TYR A 76 -12.23 7.27 -3.55
N TYR A 77 -13.28 6.97 -4.32
CA TYR A 77 -13.14 6.64 -5.74
C TYR A 77 -12.42 7.78 -6.51
N THR A 78 -11.49 7.39 -7.37
CA THR A 78 -10.82 8.26 -8.33
C THR A 78 -10.95 7.70 -9.74
N GLN A 79 -10.82 8.55 -10.76
CA GLN A 79 -10.80 8.08 -12.15
C GLN A 79 -9.67 7.06 -12.39
N GLU A 80 -8.52 7.24 -11.72
CA GLU A 80 -7.37 6.35 -11.84
C GLU A 80 -7.66 4.93 -11.32
N ALA A 81 -8.46 4.82 -10.25
CA ALA A 81 -8.98 3.53 -9.78
C ALA A 81 -9.90 2.89 -10.83
N GLY A 82 -10.74 3.70 -11.49
CA GLY A 82 -11.60 3.28 -12.60
C GLY A 82 -10.83 2.78 -13.83
N ASP A 83 -9.69 3.39 -14.11
CA ASP A 83 -8.82 3.01 -15.22
C ASP A 83 -8.14 1.64 -14.94
N ARG A 84 -7.60 1.43 -13.72
CA ARG A 84 -7.09 0.10 -13.30
C ARG A 84 -8.17 -0.98 -13.33
N ARG A 85 -9.38 -0.65 -12.90
CA ARG A 85 -10.54 -1.55 -13.01
C ARG A 85 -10.83 -1.92 -14.47
N THR A 86 -10.74 -0.96 -15.38
CA THR A 86 -10.98 -1.17 -16.81
C THR A 86 -9.88 -2.02 -17.45
N PHE A 87 -8.62 -1.79 -17.06
CA PHE A 87 -7.47 -2.58 -17.49
C PHE A 87 -7.64 -4.08 -17.17
N TYR A 88 -8.09 -4.41 -15.96
CA TYR A 88 -8.38 -5.80 -15.57
C TYR A 88 -9.74 -6.31 -16.04
N GLY A 89 -10.66 -5.43 -16.45
CA GLY A 89 -12.01 -5.83 -16.85
C GLY A 89 -12.90 -6.21 -15.67
N VAL A 90 -12.62 -5.70 -14.46
CA VAL A 90 -13.33 -6.08 -13.23
C VAL A 90 -14.78 -5.60 -13.29
N ASN A 91 -15.74 -6.52 -13.25
CA ASN A 91 -17.18 -6.22 -13.33
C ASN A 91 -17.95 -6.49 -12.02
N SER A 92 -17.27 -6.94 -10.97
CA SER A 92 -17.84 -7.22 -9.66
C SER A 92 -16.83 -6.91 -8.56
N VAL A 93 -17.29 -6.41 -7.41
CA VAL A 93 -16.48 -6.26 -6.20
C VAL A 93 -17.09 -7.08 -5.04
N PRO A 94 -16.27 -7.62 -4.11
CA PRO A 94 -14.81 -7.47 -4.05
C PRO A 94 -14.09 -8.34 -5.09
N ARG A 95 -12.94 -7.84 -5.58
CA ARG A 95 -12.06 -8.54 -6.53
C ARG A 95 -10.61 -8.42 -6.06
N LEU A 96 -9.84 -9.48 -6.21
CA LEU A 96 -8.40 -9.54 -5.95
C LEU A 96 -7.70 -10.00 -7.23
N GLU A 97 -6.77 -9.19 -7.70
CA GLU A 97 -5.81 -9.55 -8.74
C GLU A 97 -4.44 -9.77 -8.09
N ILE A 98 -3.72 -10.84 -8.44
CA ILE A 98 -2.33 -11.07 -8.00
C ILE A 98 -1.42 -11.24 -9.21
N ASP A 99 -0.38 -10.41 -9.27
CA ASP A 99 0.60 -10.35 -10.35
C ASP A 99 -0.01 -10.23 -11.76
N GLY A 100 -1.24 -9.71 -11.81
CA GLY A 100 -2.09 -9.59 -13.00
C GLY A 100 -2.51 -10.91 -13.65
N GLY A 101 -2.27 -12.05 -12.98
CA GLY A 101 -2.64 -13.39 -13.45
C GLY A 101 -3.71 -14.08 -12.59
N TYR A 102 -3.57 -14.05 -11.26
CA TYR A 102 -4.63 -14.54 -10.36
C TYR A 102 -5.79 -13.57 -10.41
N ASP A 103 -7.00 -14.09 -10.51
CA ASP A 103 -8.21 -13.30 -10.57
C ASP A 103 -9.34 -13.99 -9.77
N GLY A 104 -9.71 -13.43 -8.61
CA GLY A 104 -10.65 -14.06 -7.69
C GLY A 104 -11.38 -13.13 -6.73
N ASN A 105 -12.31 -13.71 -5.96
CA ASN A 105 -12.96 -13.01 -4.85
C ASN A 105 -12.13 -13.22 -3.57
N PRO A 106 -11.67 -12.16 -2.89
CA PRO A 106 -10.82 -12.29 -1.70
C PRO A 106 -11.50 -13.00 -0.53
N SER A 107 -12.82 -13.19 -0.53
CA SER A 107 -13.54 -13.97 0.49
C SER A 107 -13.20 -15.46 0.45
N GLY A 108 -12.74 -15.96 -0.70
CA GLY A 108 -12.32 -17.35 -0.90
C GLY A 108 -10.80 -17.54 -0.99
N PHE A 109 -10.03 -16.46 -0.91
CA PHE A 109 -8.57 -16.50 -1.01
C PHE A 109 -7.93 -17.33 0.10
N THR A 110 -6.90 -18.09 -0.25
CA THR A 110 -6.25 -19.06 0.64
C THR A 110 -4.74 -18.81 0.74
N THR A 111 -4.14 -19.31 1.82
CA THR A 111 -2.68 -19.37 2.00
C THR A 111 -2.00 -20.11 0.84
N GLN A 112 -2.63 -21.17 0.31
CA GLN A 112 -2.07 -21.91 -0.83
C GLN A 112 -1.97 -21.06 -2.10
N GLU A 113 -3.03 -20.30 -2.44
CA GLU A 113 -3.00 -19.42 -3.62
C GLU A 113 -1.98 -18.28 -3.46
N PHE A 114 -1.79 -17.78 -2.23
CA PHE A 114 -0.71 -16.85 -1.93
C PHE A 114 0.65 -17.51 -2.16
N ASP A 115 0.89 -18.68 -1.57
CA ASP A 115 2.16 -19.40 -1.65
C ASP A 115 2.51 -19.81 -3.09
N GLU A 116 1.50 -20.15 -3.91
CA GLU A 116 1.67 -20.42 -5.33
C GLU A 116 2.12 -19.18 -6.10
N SER A 117 1.56 -18.01 -5.80
CA SER A 117 1.97 -16.73 -6.41
C SER A 117 3.35 -16.30 -5.94
N ALA A 118 3.59 -16.38 -4.63
CA ALA A 118 4.88 -16.07 -4.02
C ALA A 118 5.97 -17.02 -4.53
N GLY A 119 5.66 -18.30 -4.78
CA GLY A 119 6.60 -19.30 -5.27
C GLY A 119 7.08 -19.10 -6.72
N ILE A 120 6.49 -18.17 -7.47
CA ILE A 120 6.96 -17.84 -8.82
C ILE A 120 8.25 -17.02 -8.69
N PRO A 121 9.36 -17.40 -9.35
CA PRO A 121 10.58 -16.61 -9.32
C PRO A 121 10.40 -15.27 -10.04
N SER A 122 11.21 -14.29 -9.66
CA SER A 122 11.41 -13.07 -10.44
C SER A 122 12.86 -12.97 -10.88
N PHE A 123 13.06 -12.42 -12.07
CA PHE A 123 14.39 -12.16 -12.64
C PHE A 123 14.72 -10.66 -12.65
N SER A 124 14.03 -9.89 -11.81
CA SER A 124 14.37 -8.50 -11.53
C SER A 124 14.17 -8.22 -10.05
N THR A 125 15.04 -7.42 -9.45
CA THR A 125 14.71 -6.77 -8.19
C THR A 125 14.16 -5.37 -8.46
N ILE A 126 13.38 -4.88 -7.50
CA ILE A 126 12.94 -3.49 -7.47
C ILE A 126 13.07 -3.00 -6.03
N SER A 127 13.63 -1.81 -5.88
CA SER A 127 13.68 -1.11 -4.61
C SER A 127 13.17 0.30 -4.79
N ALA A 128 12.56 0.85 -3.77
CA ALA A 128 12.07 2.21 -3.81
C ALA A 128 12.19 2.86 -2.45
N ASN A 129 12.39 4.16 -2.47
CA ASN A 129 12.29 5.00 -1.30
C ASN A 129 11.45 6.24 -1.59
N TYR A 130 10.85 6.81 -0.55
CA TYR A 130 10.09 8.04 -0.68
C TYR A 130 10.25 8.95 0.54
N SER A 131 10.03 10.25 0.35
CA SER A 131 9.96 11.22 1.44
C SER A 131 8.72 12.07 1.30
N VAL A 132 8.18 12.51 2.44
CA VAL A 132 7.04 13.43 2.51
C VAL A 132 7.50 14.69 3.22
N TYR A 133 7.23 15.86 2.63
CA TYR A 133 7.55 17.16 3.22
C TYR A 133 6.54 18.22 2.78
N HIS A 134 6.59 19.40 3.39
CA HIS A 134 5.78 20.53 2.97
C HIS A 134 6.62 21.53 2.18
N ASP A 135 6.14 21.94 1.00
CA ASP A 135 6.79 23.01 0.23
C ASP A 135 6.61 24.39 0.89
N GLN A 136 7.22 25.43 0.32
CA GLN A 136 7.10 26.80 0.85
C GLN A 136 5.65 27.33 0.85
N GLY A 137 4.77 26.73 0.05
CA GLY A 137 3.34 27.01 0.02
C GLY A 137 2.51 26.16 0.99
N GLN A 138 3.18 25.34 1.83
CA GLN A 138 2.59 24.37 2.74
C GLN A 138 1.83 23.22 2.05
N ASN A 139 2.05 23.01 0.75
CA ASN A 139 1.50 21.82 0.09
C ASN A 139 2.36 20.61 0.43
N SER A 140 1.72 19.47 0.65
CA SER A 140 2.42 18.22 0.90
C SER A 140 2.98 17.65 -0.41
N VAL A 141 4.29 17.43 -0.43
CA VAL A 141 5.03 16.87 -1.55
C VAL A 141 5.52 15.47 -1.18
N VAL A 142 5.39 14.54 -2.13
CA VAL A 142 5.94 13.19 -2.04
C VAL A 142 6.97 13.02 -3.14
N ASP A 143 8.24 12.89 -2.74
CA ASP A 143 9.34 12.56 -3.65
C ASP A 143 9.62 11.06 -3.56
N MET A 144 9.81 10.41 -4.71
CA MET A 144 9.94 8.96 -4.85
C MET A 144 11.13 8.64 -5.74
N ASN A 145 11.99 7.73 -5.30
CA ASN A 145 13.09 7.20 -6.10
C ASN A 145 12.91 5.69 -6.23
N VAL A 146 12.95 5.20 -7.45
CA VAL A 146 12.76 3.78 -7.79
C VAL A 146 13.99 3.29 -8.53
N THR A 147 14.48 2.13 -8.13
CA THR A 147 15.57 1.42 -8.80
C THR A 147 15.10 0.04 -9.21
N ILE A 148 15.31 -0.30 -10.48
CA ILE A 148 15.06 -1.62 -11.05
C ILE A 148 16.42 -2.22 -11.41
N ASP A 149 16.69 -3.43 -10.91
CA ASP A 149 17.91 -4.18 -11.23
C ASP A 149 17.52 -5.51 -11.89
N PRO A 150 17.53 -5.55 -13.24
CA PRO A 150 17.25 -6.77 -14.00
C PRO A 150 18.41 -7.77 -13.83
N ILE A 151 18.05 -9.01 -13.51
CA ILE A 151 18.97 -10.15 -13.44
C ILE A 151 19.07 -10.83 -14.82
N GLU A 152 17.97 -10.78 -15.59
CA GLU A 152 17.86 -11.32 -16.95
C GLU A 152 17.33 -10.27 -17.94
N ASP A 153 17.46 -10.56 -19.23
CA ASP A 153 16.88 -9.73 -20.30
C ASP A 153 15.36 -9.91 -20.38
N PHE A 154 14.61 -8.80 -20.29
CA PHE A 154 13.17 -8.77 -20.52
C PHE A 154 12.88 -8.05 -21.84
N ASN A 155 12.77 -8.83 -22.92
CA ASN A 155 12.61 -8.33 -24.29
C ASN A 155 11.19 -7.86 -24.65
N SER A 156 10.40 -7.41 -23.67
CA SER A 156 9.07 -6.84 -23.91
C SER A 156 9.17 -5.34 -24.21
N ASN A 157 8.36 -4.87 -25.17
CA ASN A 157 8.19 -3.45 -25.47
C ASN A 157 6.99 -2.84 -24.75
N ASP A 158 6.27 -3.63 -23.95
CA ASP A 158 5.04 -3.26 -23.25
C ASP A 158 5.26 -3.13 -21.74
N LEU A 159 6.51 -2.98 -21.29
CA LEU A 159 6.84 -2.81 -19.89
C LEU A 159 6.44 -1.41 -19.41
N THR A 160 5.75 -1.38 -18.28
CA THR A 160 5.34 -0.14 -17.60
C THR A 160 5.70 -0.21 -16.13
N LEU A 161 6.39 0.83 -15.65
CA LEU A 161 6.60 1.08 -14.24
C LEU A 161 5.37 1.83 -13.69
N PHE A 162 4.70 1.22 -12.72
CA PHE A 162 3.63 1.84 -11.96
C PHE A 162 4.12 2.23 -10.58
N VAL A 163 3.74 3.43 -10.16
CA VAL A 163 4.01 3.97 -8.83
C VAL A 163 2.68 4.52 -8.30
N ALA A 164 2.31 4.17 -7.08
CA ALA A 164 1.07 4.63 -6.47
C ALA A 164 1.30 5.10 -5.04
N ILE A 165 0.78 6.27 -4.71
CA ILE A 165 0.67 6.76 -3.34
C ILE A 165 -0.60 6.18 -2.74
N ILE A 166 -0.44 5.51 -1.61
CA ILE A 166 -1.54 4.95 -0.81
C ILE A 166 -1.59 5.65 0.54
N GLU A 167 -2.72 5.53 1.22
CA GLU A 167 -2.82 5.81 2.65
C GLU A 167 -3.05 4.48 3.38
N TYR A 168 -2.21 4.17 4.37
CA TYR A 168 -2.22 2.85 5.03
C TYR A 168 -3.53 2.58 5.77
N ALA A 169 -4.16 3.62 6.32
CA ALA A 169 -5.46 3.52 6.99
C ALA A 169 -6.30 4.78 6.76
N THR A 170 -7.59 4.62 6.48
CA THR A 170 -8.53 5.73 6.31
C THR A 170 -9.81 5.43 7.07
N TYR A 171 -10.49 6.49 7.53
CA TYR A 171 -11.63 6.39 8.43
C TYR A 171 -12.85 7.21 7.98
N ASN A 172 -12.66 8.24 7.16
CA ASN A 172 -13.75 9.15 6.81
C ASN A 172 -14.59 8.66 5.61
N ASN A 173 -14.08 7.71 4.83
CA ASN A 173 -14.81 7.11 3.70
C ASN A 173 -15.78 5.98 4.12
N THR A 174 -16.36 6.07 5.32
CA THR A 174 -17.40 5.13 5.75
C THR A 174 -18.62 5.20 4.83
N GLY A 175 -19.16 4.05 4.46
CA GLY A 175 -20.33 3.93 3.60
C GLY A 175 -21.39 3.00 4.18
N SER A 176 -22.22 2.44 3.31
CA SER A 176 -23.34 1.60 3.72
C SER A 176 -22.97 0.17 4.11
N ASN A 177 -21.71 -0.26 3.95
CA ASN A 177 -21.29 -1.63 4.23
C ASN A 177 -20.99 -1.91 5.72
N GLY A 178 -20.93 -0.86 6.55
CA GLY A 178 -20.70 -0.96 8.00
C GLY A 178 -19.22 -1.00 8.44
N GLU A 179 -18.26 -0.97 7.51
CA GLU A 179 -16.85 -0.79 7.84
C GLU A 179 -16.57 0.65 8.29
N THR A 180 -15.62 0.79 9.20
CA THR A 180 -15.19 2.08 9.76
C THR A 180 -13.71 2.37 9.57
N GLU A 181 -12.98 1.41 9.00
CA GLU A 181 -11.54 1.49 8.75
C GLU A 181 -11.25 0.80 7.41
N PHE A 182 -10.48 1.47 6.56
CA PHE A 182 -10.09 0.96 5.25
C PHE A 182 -8.58 1.06 5.09
N LEU A 183 -7.94 -0.06 4.77
CA LEU A 183 -6.49 -0.17 4.73
C LEU A 183 -5.94 -0.12 3.30
N HIS A 184 -4.75 0.47 3.14
CA HIS A 184 -3.99 0.56 1.87
C HIS A 184 -4.80 1.20 0.73
N VAL A 185 -5.53 2.28 1.01
CA VAL A 185 -6.40 2.94 0.03
C VAL A 185 -5.57 3.76 -0.93
N MET A 186 -5.72 3.52 -2.24
CA MET A 186 -5.05 4.31 -3.27
C MET A 186 -5.50 5.77 -3.22
N LYS A 187 -4.53 6.69 -3.26
CA LYS A 187 -4.75 8.14 -3.28
C LYS A 187 -4.32 8.80 -4.57
N LYS A 188 -3.25 8.30 -5.21
CA LYS A 188 -2.75 8.83 -6.49
C LYS A 188 -1.87 7.82 -7.23
N MET A 189 -2.08 7.64 -8.53
CA MET A 189 -1.14 6.95 -9.44
C MET A 189 -0.14 7.93 -10.07
N ILE A 190 1.11 7.55 -10.27
CA ILE A 190 2.19 8.44 -10.70
C ILE A 190 2.81 7.97 -12.02
N PRO A 191 2.97 8.87 -13.02
CA PRO A 191 2.41 10.23 -13.06
C PRO A 191 0.88 10.23 -13.23
N SER A 192 0.32 9.12 -13.72
CA SER A 192 -1.10 8.89 -13.95
C SER A 192 -1.42 7.39 -13.88
N SER A 193 -2.68 7.04 -14.08
CA SER A 193 -3.14 5.65 -14.19
C SER A 193 -2.49 4.85 -15.33
N SER A 194 -1.89 5.50 -16.32
CA SER A 194 -1.14 4.83 -17.40
C SER A 194 0.30 4.43 -17.00
N GLY A 195 0.78 4.83 -15.82
CA GLY A 195 2.15 4.58 -15.39
C GLY A 195 3.21 5.28 -16.26
N THR A 196 4.44 4.78 -16.19
CA THR A 196 5.57 5.22 -17.01
C THR A 196 6.03 4.07 -17.89
N ALA A 197 5.90 4.18 -19.20
CA ALA A 197 6.45 3.18 -20.12
C ALA A 197 7.98 3.13 -19.98
N ILE A 198 8.53 1.93 -19.84
CA ILE A 198 9.97 1.69 -19.71
C ILE A 198 10.46 0.81 -20.87
N PRO A 199 11.70 0.97 -21.33
CA PRO A 199 12.25 0.12 -22.38
C PRO A 199 12.35 -1.34 -21.91
N ALA A 200 12.62 -2.23 -22.85
CA ALA A 200 13.08 -3.58 -22.54
C ALA A 200 14.25 -3.51 -21.55
N LEU A 201 14.21 -4.37 -20.54
CA LEU A 201 15.22 -4.40 -19.48
C LEU A 201 16.37 -5.33 -19.89
N GLN A 202 17.61 -4.90 -19.65
CA GLN A 202 18.80 -5.69 -19.94
C GLN A 202 19.45 -6.18 -18.65
N ALA A 203 19.87 -7.45 -18.64
CA ALA A 203 20.55 -8.08 -17.52
C ALA A 203 21.76 -7.26 -17.05
N GLY A 204 21.81 -6.96 -15.75
CA GLY A 204 22.89 -6.21 -15.11
C GLY A 204 22.93 -4.71 -15.41
N VAL A 205 21.95 -4.18 -16.17
CA VAL A 205 21.81 -2.74 -16.43
C VAL A 205 20.73 -2.17 -15.52
N GLN A 206 21.16 -1.49 -14.46
CA GLN A 206 20.27 -0.83 -13.51
C GLN A 206 19.54 0.35 -14.17
N GLU A 207 18.22 0.43 -13.94
CA GLU A 207 17.39 1.57 -14.31
C GLU A 207 16.96 2.33 -13.05
N SER A 208 16.90 3.67 -13.14
CA SER A 208 16.53 4.53 -12.00
C SER A 208 15.58 5.63 -12.42
N PHE A 209 14.52 5.81 -11.64
CA PHE A 209 13.44 6.76 -11.90
C PHE A 209 13.18 7.61 -10.68
N ASN A 210 13.03 8.92 -10.89
CA ASN A 210 12.69 9.86 -9.84
C ASN A 210 11.36 10.52 -10.18
N PHE A 211 10.44 10.50 -9.23
CA PHE A 211 9.13 11.12 -9.35
C PHE A 211 8.91 12.09 -8.20
N SER A 212 8.10 13.11 -8.44
CA SER A 212 7.64 14.04 -7.43
C SER A 212 6.17 14.31 -7.65
N TYR A 213 5.40 14.34 -6.57
CA TYR A 213 4.00 14.70 -6.62
C TYR A 213 3.64 15.68 -5.50
N ASN A 214 3.12 16.83 -5.92
CA ASN A 214 2.66 17.88 -5.02
C ASN A 214 1.13 17.82 -4.92
N PHE A 215 0.60 17.40 -3.77
CA PHE A 215 -0.84 17.38 -3.52
C PHE A 215 -1.40 18.80 -3.50
N GLN A 216 -2.30 19.09 -4.44
CA GLN A 216 -2.91 20.40 -4.58
C GLN A 216 -4.19 20.54 -3.75
N GLY A 217 -4.44 21.76 -3.27
CA GLY A 217 -5.71 22.14 -2.69
C GLY A 217 -5.91 21.70 -1.25
N GLN A 218 -7.16 21.49 -0.85
CA GLN A 218 -7.52 21.12 0.51
C GLN A 218 -8.14 19.73 0.55
N TYR A 219 -8.09 19.10 1.73
CA TYR A 219 -8.84 17.88 1.99
C TYR A 219 -10.31 18.06 1.62
N THR A 220 -10.82 17.13 0.82
CA THR A 220 -12.21 17.06 0.43
C THR A 220 -12.68 15.62 0.66
N LEU A 221 -13.82 15.48 1.32
CA LEU A 221 -14.57 14.23 1.36
C LEU A 221 -15.71 14.36 0.33
N PRO A 222 -15.62 13.69 -0.83
CA PRO A 222 -16.72 13.66 -1.78
C PRO A 222 -17.99 13.09 -1.14
N VAL A 223 -19.15 13.53 -1.64
CA VAL A 223 -20.45 13.00 -1.17
C VAL A 223 -20.59 11.53 -1.55
N ASP A 224 -20.11 11.20 -2.75
CA ASP A 224 -20.11 9.86 -3.31
C ASP A 224 -19.13 9.78 -4.48
N ALA A 225 -19.10 8.63 -5.17
CA ALA A 225 -18.20 8.40 -6.29
C ALA A 225 -18.58 9.12 -7.60
N ASN A 226 -19.75 9.79 -7.67
CA ASN A 226 -20.17 10.54 -8.85
C ASN A 226 -19.50 11.93 -8.93
N SER A 227 -18.85 12.36 -7.85
CA SER A 227 -18.06 13.59 -7.80
C SER A 227 -16.63 13.28 -7.33
N PRO A 228 -15.85 12.49 -8.10
CA PRO A 228 -14.53 12.05 -7.69
C PRO A 228 -13.59 13.24 -7.44
N ILE A 229 -12.57 13.02 -6.59
CA ILE A 229 -11.53 14.01 -6.31
C ILE A 229 -10.89 14.52 -7.60
N ASN A 230 -10.73 15.84 -7.67
CA ASN A 230 -9.96 16.47 -8.72
C ASN A 230 -8.58 16.85 -8.18
N HIS A 231 -7.58 16.03 -8.51
CA HIS A 231 -6.21 16.19 -8.05
C HIS A 231 -5.54 17.53 -8.42
N MET A 232 -6.13 18.32 -9.32
CA MET A 232 -5.63 19.68 -9.61
C MET A 232 -5.97 20.69 -8.51
N ASN A 233 -6.96 20.42 -7.65
CA ASN A 233 -7.44 21.39 -6.66
C ASN A 233 -7.99 20.78 -5.36
N SER A 234 -7.96 19.47 -5.18
CA SER A 234 -8.31 18.80 -3.92
C SER A 234 -7.62 17.44 -3.77
N HIS A 235 -7.66 16.90 -2.54
CA HIS A 235 -7.20 15.56 -2.22
C HIS A 235 -8.11 14.89 -1.19
N SER A 236 -8.06 13.56 -1.10
CA SER A 236 -8.74 12.76 -0.07
C SER A 236 -7.80 12.21 1.01
N VAL A 237 -6.53 12.61 1.03
CA VAL A 237 -5.55 12.19 2.07
C VAL A 237 -6.00 12.72 3.44
N GLU A 238 -6.22 11.83 4.41
CA GLU A 238 -6.65 12.21 5.77
C GLU A 238 -5.44 12.63 6.63
N ASP A 239 -4.34 11.90 6.54
CA ASP A 239 -3.06 12.22 7.20
C ASP A 239 -1.87 11.96 6.26
N PHE A 240 -1.04 12.98 6.03
CA PHE A 240 0.13 12.89 5.15
C PHE A 240 1.27 12.04 5.73
N ASP A 241 1.31 11.85 7.05
CA ASP A 241 2.30 10.96 7.70
C ASP A 241 1.92 9.47 7.58
N ASN A 242 0.69 9.20 7.14
CA ASN A 242 0.10 7.88 6.96
C ASN A 242 0.17 7.41 5.50
N LEU A 243 0.94 8.12 4.67
CA LEU A 243 1.18 7.72 3.30
C LEU A 243 2.13 6.53 3.23
N GLY A 244 1.99 5.79 2.13
CA GLY A 244 2.94 4.80 1.65
C GLY A 244 3.05 4.91 0.13
N VAL A 245 4.08 4.28 -0.43
CA VAL A 245 4.26 4.22 -1.88
C VAL A 245 4.44 2.76 -2.30
N VAL A 246 3.62 2.32 -3.24
CA VAL A 246 3.66 0.97 -3.83
C VAL A 246 4.18 1.10 -5.25
N VAL A 247 5.12 0.23 -5.63
CA VAL A 247 5.79 0.27 -6.92
C VAL A 247 5.82 -1.12 -7.53
N TRP A 248 5.52 -1.23 -8.82
CA TRP A 248 5.61 -2.50 -9.54
C TRP A 248 5.90 -2.29 -11.03
N VAL A 249 6.54 -3.28 -11.64
CA VAL A 249 6.77 -3.33 -13.10
C VAL A 249 5.83 -4.37 -13.69
N GLN A 250 5.05 -3.97 -14.69
CA GLN A 250 4.06 -4.82 -15.33
C GLN A 250 4.21 -4.75 -16.85
N ASP A 251 4.16 -5.90 -17.51
CA ASP A 251 3.90 -5.97 -18.95
C ASP A 251 2.40 -5.71 -19.16
N VAL A 252 2.04 -4.60 -19.80
CA VAL A 252 0.62 -4.20 -19.91
C VAL A 252 -0.15 -4.99 -20.96
N ASN A 253 0.53 -5.75 -21.82
CA ASN A 253 -0.11 -6.61 -22.80
C ASN A 253 -0.44 -7.98 -22.20
N THR A 254 0.50 -8.60 -21.48
CA THR A 254 0.27 -9.89 -20.81
C THR A 254 -0.37 -9.74 -19.42
N LYS A 255 -0.30 -8.54 -18.86
CA LYS A 255 -0.65 -8.18 -17.47
C LYS A 255 0.30 -8.75 -16.42
N GLU A 256 1.33 -9.50 -16.80
CA GLU A 256 2.26 -10.07 -15.82
C GLU A 256 2.98 -8.96 -15.06
N VAL A 257 2.96 -9.05 -13.72
CA VAL A 257 3.83 -8.24 -12.86
C VAL A 257 5.16 -8.97 -12.70
N LEU A 258 6.24 -8.34 -13.14
CA LEU A 258 7.59 -8.90 -13.07
C LEU A 258 8.12 -8.89 -11.64
N GLN A 259 7.91 -7.79 -10.93
CA GLN A 259 8.30 -7.60 -9.54
C GLN A 259 7.57 -6.40 -8.93
N SER A 260 7.38 -6.40 -7.62
CA SER A 260 6.84 -5.27 -6.86
C SER A 260 7.60 -4.99 -5.57
N THR A 261 7.41 -3.80 -5.00
CA THR A 261 7.89 -3.46 -3.65
C THR A 261 7.06 -2.34 -3.02
N THR A 262 7.00 -2.32 -1.70
CA THR A 262 6.53 -1.14 -0.95
C THR A 262 7.76 -0.31 -0.62
N ALA A 263 7.75 0.95 -1.03
CA ALA A 263 8.88 1.84 -0.85
C ALA A 263 9.14 2.11 0.64
N SER A 264 10.42 2.20 1.01
CA SER A 264 10.84 2.59 2.35
C SER A 264 10.79 4.11 2.49
N ILE A 265 10.23 4.60 3.59
CA ILE A 265 10.31 6.03 3.89
C ILE A 265 11.77 6.41 4.18
N VAL A 266 12.25 7.48 3.57
CA VAL A 266 13.56 8.08 3.84
C VAL A 266 13.35 9.50 4.30
N ALA A 267 14.10 9.90 5.32
CA ALA A 267 14.10 11.29 5.75
C ALA A 267 14.71 12.14 4.63
N ASN A 268 13.97 13.13 4.15
CA ASN A 268 14.61 14.26 3.50
C ASN A 268 15.49 14.94 4.58
N VAL A 269 16.60 15.57 4.19
CA VAL A 269 17.70 15.99 5.10
C VAL A 269 17.27 16.99 6.20
N GLU A 270 16.00 17.39 6.26
CA GLU A 270 15.47 18.37 7.21
C GLU A 270 14.68 17.84 8.41
N GLU A 271 14.40 16.54 8.56
CA GLU A 271 13.87 16.04 9.84
C GLU A 271 14.30 14.59 10.10
N ASN A 272 15.29 14.43 11.01
CA ASN A 272 15.53 13.17 11.71
C ASN A 272 14.20 12.70 12.32
N ILE A 273 13.83 11.42 12.23
CA ILE A 273 13.45 10.60 13.39
C ILE A 273 13.27 9.10 13.03
N ALA A 274 13.92 8.28 13.89
CA ALA A 274 13.65 6.95 14.44
C ALA A 274 13.24 5.71 13.61
N ALA A 275 13.80 4.58 14.05
CA ALA A 275 13.46 3.21 13.67
C ALA A 275 12.02 2.74 14.05
N SER A 276 11.12 3.66 14.40
CA SER A 276 9.70 3.39 14.62
C SER A 276 8.82 4.58 14.24
N ARG A 277 7.63 4.27 13.71
CA ARG A 277 6.61 5.24 13.31
C ARG A 277 5.43 5.19 14.28
N LEU A 278 5.00 6.35 14.75
CA LEU A 278 3.81 6.53 15.59
C LEU A 278 2.76 7.31 14.80
N MET A 279 1.55 6.78 14.71
CA MET A 279 0.38 7.45 14.13
C MET A 279 -0.74 7.54 15.17
N ILE A 280 -1.60 8.56 15.08
CA ILE A 280 -2.61 8.88 16.11
C ILE A 280 -3.93 9.24 15.44
N PHE A 281 -5.01 8.48 15.71
CA PHE A 281 -6.32 8.68 15.07
C PHE A 281 -7.51 8.47 16.01
N PRO A 282 -8.55 9.30 15.96
CA PRO A 282 -8.62 10.55 15.20
C PRO A 282 -7.74 11.63 15.85
N ASN A 283 -7.15 12.49 15.04
CA ASN A 283 -6.40 13.66 15.50
C ASN A 283 -6.78 14.87 14.62
N PRO A 284 -7.57 15.84 15.12
CA PRO A 284 -7.95 16.02 16.53
C PRO A 284 -8.87 14.94 17.10
N SER A 285 -8.66 14.55 18.35
CA SER A 285 -9.52 13.63 19.07
C SER A 285 -10.62 14.40 19.80
N SER A 286 -11.87 14.05 19.52
CA SER A 286 -13.06 14.62 20.15
C SER A 286 -13.82 13.64 21.05
N LYS A 287 -13.29 12.43 21.22
CA LYS A 287 -13.86 11.38 22.07
C LYS A 287 -12.99 11.19 23.31
N ASP A 288 -13.41 10.25 24.17
CA ASP A 288 -12.65 9.81 25.34
C ASP A 288 -11.53 8.81 25.02
N TYR A 289 -11.29 8.55 23.73
CA TYR A 289 -10.20 7.70 23.28
C TYR A 289 -9.61 8.20 21.95
N THR A 290 -8.35 7.84 21.72
CA THR A 290 -7.69 7.89 20.42
C THR A 290 -6.89 6.61 20.21
N ASN A 291 -6.80 6.13 18.98
CA ASN A 291 -5.97 5.00 18.63
C ASN A 291 -4.54 5.49 18.33
N LEU A 292 -3.56 4.83 18.93
CA LEU A 292 -2.17 4.90 18.53
C LEU A 292 -1.89 3.69 17.64
N VAL A 293 -1.30 3.93 16.46
CA VAL A 293 -0.79 2.87 15.60
C VAL A 293 0.73 2.98 15.61
N ILE A 294 1.37 1.94 16.14
CA ILE A 294 2.80 1.87 16.33
C ILE A 294 3.36 0.88 15.33
N GLU A 295 4.18 1.38 14.41
CA GLU A 295 4.94 0.57 13.49
C GLU A 295 6.40 0.50 13.95
N SER A 296 6.90 -0.70 14.20
CA SER A 296 8.24 -0.91 14.73
C SER A 296 8.80 -2.27 14.30
N SER A 297 10.09 -2.31 13.96
CA SER A 297 10.83 -3.56 13.78
C SER A 297 11.22 -4.20 15.11
N GLU A 298 11.32 -3.42 16.20
CA GLU A 298 11.54 -3.93 17.55
C GLU A 298 10.26 -4.52 18.16
N ARG A 299 10.46 -5.51 19.04
CA ARG A 299 9.41 -6.18 19.81
C ARG A 299 9.68 -6.03 21.29
N GLY A 300 8.61 -5.89 22.06
CA GLY A 300 8.69 -5.76 23.51
C GLY A 300 7.74 -4.71 24.05
N MET A 301 8.00 -4.27 25.27
CA MET A 301 7.22 -3.24 25.92
C MET A 301 7.72 -1.86 25.50
N PHE A 302 6.82 -1.04 24.98
CA PHE A 302 7.04 0.36 24.67
C PHE A 302 6.35 1.19 25.74
N GLU A 303 7.05 2.20 26.25
CA GLU A 303 6.47 3.20 27.14
C GLU A 303 5.79 4.28 26.30
N ILE A 304 4.58 4.68 26.69
CA ILE A 304 3.82 5.77 26.10
C ILE A 304 3.80 6.92 27.11
N MET A 305 4.25 8.11 26.72
CA MET A 305 4.15 9.33 27.53
C MET A 305 3.37 10.39 26.78
N ILE A 306 2.45 11.07 27.46
CA ILE A 306 1.77 12.25 26.93
C ILE A 306 2.25 13.47 27.69
N ILE A 307 2.75 14.44 26.95
CA ILE A 307 3.36 15.65 27.48
C ILE A 307 2.53 16.85 27.03
N ASN A 308 2.18 17.74 27.95
CA ASN A 308 1.49 18.99 27.63
C ASN A 308 2.47 20.04 27.03
N THR A 309 1.96 21.20 26.61
CA THR A 309 2.79 22.27 26.04
C THR A 309 3.79 22.91 27.01
N LEU A 310 3.64 22.66 28.33
CA LEU A 310 4.58 23.10 29.36
C LEU A 310 5.70 22.10 29.61
N GLY A 311 5.69 20.94 28.94
CA GLY A 311 6.67 19.87 29.14
C GLY A 311 6.35 18.91 30.29
N GLU A 312 5.15 19.00 30.88
CA GLU A 312 4.73 18.12 31.97
C GLU A 312 4.13 16.83 31.40
N ILE A 313 4.55 15.68 31.94
CA ILE A 313 3.95 14.39 31.63
C ILE A 313 2.58 14.34 32.32
N VAL A 314 1.51 14.32 31.52
CA VAL A 314 0.12 14.31 31.99
C VAL A 314 -0.51 12.93 31.99
N LEU A 315 0.05 11.99 31.23
CA LEU A 315 -0.38 10.60 31.17
C LEU A 315 0.82 9.71 30.81
N MET A 316 0.89 8.53 31.44
CA MET A 316 1.82 7.46 31.05
C MET A 316 1.07 6.15 30.93
N ASP A 317 1.44 5.35 29.94
CA ASP A 317 0.96 3.98 29.76
C ASP A 317 2.06 3.11 29.13
N ASN A 318 1.80 1.82 28.96
CA ASN A 318 2.70 0.90 28.28
C ASN A 318 1.93 0.02 27.29
N VAL A 319 2.58 -0.32 26.19
CA VAL A 319 2.02 -1.19 25.15
C VAL A 319 3.00 -2.30 24.80
N SER A 320 2.48 -3.52 24.68
CA SER A 320 3.25 -4.65 24.18
C SER A 320 3.20 -4.67 22.66
N VAL A 321 4.33 -4.36 22.02
CA VAL A 321 4.52 -4.44 20.58
C VAL A 321 4.98 -5.85 20.23
N SER A 322 4.04 -6.67 19.76
CA SER A 322 4.28 -8.08 19.38
C SER A 322 4.26 -8.32 17.87
N LYS A 323 3.83 -7.33 17.09
CA LYS A 323 3.72 -7.37 15.62
C LYS A 323 4.31 -6.08 15.04
N ASN A 324 4.67 -6.10 13.76
CA ASN A 324 5.23 -4.93 13.06
C ASN A 324 4.33 -3.70 13.19
N LEU A 325 3.02 -3.90 13.21
CA LEU A 325 2.02 -2.86 13.43
C LEU A 325 1.17 -3.24 14.64
N THR A 326 1.20 -2.41 15.67
CA THR A 326 0.47 -2.60 16.93
C THR A 326 -0.50 -1.44 17.12
N GLN A 327 -1.79 -1.75 17.23
CA GLN A 327 -2.81 -0.77 17.55
C GLN A 327 -3.06 -0.77 19.06
N TYR A 328 -3.10 0.42 19.64
CA TYR A 328 -3.33 0.63 21.06
C TYR A 328 -4.36 1.74 21.26
N GLN A 329 -5.45 1.45 21.96
CA GLN A 329 -6.47 2.46 22.25
C GLN A 329 -6.06 3.22 23.52
N LEU A 330 -5.65 4.46 23.35
CA LEU A 330 -5.30 5.37 24.41
C LEU A 330 -6.56 6.01 24.98
N ASP A 331 -6.82 5.78 26.27
CA ASP A 331 -7.82 6.50 27.06
C ASP A 331 -7.34 7.94 27.29
N ASN A 332 -8.03 8.90 26.68
CA ASN A 332 -7.73 10.32 26.83
C ASN A 332 -8.84 11.06 27.62
N SER A 333 -9.74 10.33 28.29
CA SER A 333 -10.87 10.84 29.08
C SER A 333 -10.50 11.93 30.09
N LYS A 334 -9.26 11.93 30.58
CA LYS A 334 -8.76 12.89 31.58
C LYS A 334 -7.97 14.06 30.99
N LEU A 335 -7.72 14.07 29.69
CA LEU A 335 -7.04 15.17 29.03
C LEU A 335 -8.03 16.32 28.81
N SER A 336 -7.57 17.55 29.05
CA SER A 336 -8.33 18.76 28.75
C SER A 336 -8.16 19.13 27.27
N ASN A 337 -8.97 20.07 26.78
CA ASN A 337 -8.78 20.61 25.43
C ASN A 337 -7.41 21.25 25.32
N GLY A 338 -6.67 20.92 24.26
CA GLY A 338 -5.33 21.42 24.07
C GLY A 338 -4.47 20.56 23.15
N MET A 339 -3.22 20.99 23.00
CA MET A 339 -2.18 20.28 22.26
C MET A 339 -1.30 19.49 23.22
N TYR A 340 -0.97 18.27 22.82
CA TYR A 340 -0.11 17.35 23.54
C TYR A 340 0.91 16.74 22.59
N ASN A 341 2.05 16.30 23.12
CA ASN A 341 2.98 15.42 22.42
C ASN A 341 2.85 14.02 22.99
N VAL A 342 2.56 13.04 22.15
CA VAL A 342 2.60 11.62 22.50
C VAL A 342 3.95 11.09 22.09
N ILE A 343 4.67 10.48 23.02
CA ILE A 343 5.98 9.87 22.82
C ILE A 343 5.82 8.38 23.06
N ILE A 344 6.36 7.57 22.15
CA ILE A 344 6.61 6.15 22.38
C ILE A 344 8.11 5.91 22.49
N GLN A 345 8.55 5.11 23.45
CA GLN A 345 9.97 4.82 23.60
C GLN A 345 10.30 3.42 24.13
N THR A 346 11.47 2.95 23.74
CA THR A 346 12.25 1.85 24.31
C THR A 346 13.66 2.39 24.62
N PRO A 347 14.57 1.62 25.23
CA PRO A 347 15.96 2.07 25.40
C PRO A 347 16.71 2.40 24.10
N SER A 348 16.25 1.89 22.94
CA SER A 348 16.88 2.05 21.62
C SER A 348 16.08 2.89 20.63
N ILE A 349 14.79 3.11 20.89
CA ILE A 349 13.86 3.78 19.97
C ILE A 349 13.09 4.87 20.71
N GLN A 350 12.93 6.03 20.07
CA GLN A 350 12.00 7.05 20.53
C GLN A 350 11.30 7.66 19.32
N SER A 351 9.97 7.70 19.34
CA SER A 351 9.16 8.35 18.30
C SER A 351 8.11 9.24 18.96
N SER A 352 7.72 10.33 18.30
CA SER A 352 6.80 11.30 18.89
C SER A 352 5.84 11.87 17.85
N LYS A 353 4.60 12.10 18.24
CA LYS A 353 3.59 12.74 17.40
C LYS A 353 2.66 13.65 18.20
N LYS A 354 2.23 14.75 17.59
CA LYS A 354 1.31 15.71 18.21
C LYS A 354 -0.10 15.12 18.28
N LEU A 355 -0.78 15.32 19.40
CA LEU A 355 -2.19 14.98 19.63
C LEU A 355 -2.94 16.26 20.01
N GLN A 356 -4.02 16.56 19.30
CA GLN A 356 -4.93 17.65 19.62
C GLN A 356 -6.22 17.07 20.24
N ILE A 357 -6.63 17.58 21.40
CA ILE A 357 -7.90 17.24 22.05
C ILE A 357 -8.90 18.39 21.88
N LEU A 358 -10.09 18.09 21.33
CA LEU A 358 -11.19 19.03 21.10
C LEU A 358 -12.52 18.46 21.60
N ARG A 359 -12.90 18.81 22.83
CA ARG A 359 -14.16 18.40 23.49
C ARG A 359 -15.16 19.53 23.63
#